data_AF-A0A830DHV0-F1
#
_entry.id   AF-A0A830DHV0-F1
#
_cell.length_a   1.000
_cell.length_b   1.000
_cell.length_c   1.000
_cell.angle_alpha   90.00
_cell.angle_beta   90.00
_cell.angle_gamma   90.00
#
_symmetry.space_group_name_H-M   'P 1'
#
loop_
_entity.id
_entity.type
_entity.pdbx_description
1 polymer ?
#
loop_
_entity_poly.entity_id
_entity_poly.type
_entity_poly.pdbx_seq_one_letter_code
_entity_poly.pdbx_strand_id
1 'polypeptide(L)'
;MLSRPEDPPPLEETHVGRGTRASPRKHRPENLWGGTGNGIFGVIGLVSCAVGGTSISQWQRGQFLYNQLVERANAALQDGGCIRAMLWYQGESDANDTSSAGSYGARLRQFFSDIRLDLDSALLPIVQVCTYTLIISFSINFP
;
A
#
# COMPACT_ATOMS: atom_id res chain seq x y z
N MET A 1 -70.36 35.11 -27.21
CA MET A 1 -69.97 35.59 -25.87
C MET A 1 -68.81 34.74 -25.40
N LEU A 2 -67.60 35.31 -25.41
CA LEU A 2 -66.36 34.64 -25.02
C LEU A 2 -66.31 34.51 -23.49
N SER A 3 -66.42 33.28 -22.98
CA SER A 3 -66.17 32.99 -21.57
C SER A 3 -64.66 32.74 -21.39
N ARG A 4 -64.07 33.44 -20.41
CA ARG A 4 -62.63 33.41 -20.12
C ARG A 4 -62.20 32.00 -19.66
N PRO A 5 -60.95 31.58 -19.91
CA PRO A 5 -60.42 30.35 -19.33
C PRO A 5 -60.29 30.51 -17.80
N GLU A 6 -60.79 29.50 -17.07
CA GLU A 6 -60.64 29.35 -15.62
C GLU A 6 -59.17 29.23 -15.23
N ASP A 7 -58.77 29.91 -14.15
CA ASP A 7 -57.41 29.83 -13.60
C ASP A 7 -57.12 28.40 -13.07
N PRO A 8 -55.90 27.87 -13.27
CA PRO A 8 -55.54 26.56 -12.75
C PRO A 8 -55.47 26.59 -11.21
N PRO A 9 -55.88 25.50 -10.53
CA PRO A 9 -55.83 25.41 -9.08
C PRO A 9 -54.37 25.45 -8.56
N PRO A 10 -54.14 25.91 -7.32
CA PRO A 10 -52.80 26.00 -6.74
C PRO A 10 -52.12 24.63 -6.68
N LEU A 11 -50.83 24.56 -7.01
CA LEU A 11 -50.05 23.33 -6.94
C LEU A 11 -49.97 22.84 -5.48
N GLU A 12 -50.46 21.63 -5.24
CA GLU A 12 -50.40 20.96 -3.95
C GLU A 12 -48.93 20.69 -3.59
N GLU A 13 -48.42 21.33 -2.53
CA GLU A 13 -47.08 21.09 -2.02
C GLU A 13 -46.97 19.63 -1.57
N THR A 14 -46.21 18.85 -2.35
CA THR A 14 -45.88 17.48 -1.98
C THR A 14 -45.03 17.53 -0.70
N HIS A 15 -45.57 16.89 0.33
CA HIS A 15 -44.96 16.78 1.65
C HIS A 15 -43.60 16.09 1.55
N VAL A 16 -42.52 16.87 1.56
CA VAL A 16 -41.17 16.37 1.80
C VAL A 16 -41.11 15.86 3.25
N GLY A 17 -41.17 14.54 3.38
CA GLY A 17 -41.01 13.84 4.64
C GLY A 17 -39.70 14.20 5.32
N ARG A 18 -39.82 14.78 6.53
CA ARG A 18 -38.71 14.93 7.47
C ARG A 18 -38.36 13.57 8.05
N GLY A 19 -37.13 13.14 7.81
CA GLY A 19 -36.31 12.44 8.80
C GLY A 19 -36.21 10.92 8.69
N THR A 20 -35.11 10.45 8.10
CA THR A 20 -34.28 9.39 8.73
C THR A 20 -32.80 9.81 8.67
N ARG A 21 -32.39 10.42 9.77
CA ARG A 21 -31.06 10.47 10.38
C ARG A 21 -29.90 9.80 9.59
N ALA A 22 -29.25 10.56 8.71
CA ALA A 22 -27.84 10.31 8.42
C ALA A 22 -27.04 10.60 9.71
N SER A 23 -26.27 9.62 10.18
CA SER A 23 -25.35 9.81 11.31
C SER A 23 -24.44 11.01 11.04
N PRO A 24 -24.28 11.95 11.98
CA PRO A 24 -23.31 13.02 11.81
C PRO A 24 -21.93 12.39 11.65
N ARG A 25 -21.24 12.68 10.54
CA ARG A 25 -19.80 12.45 10.45
C ARG A 25 -19.19 13.11 11.68
N LYS A 26 -18.60 12.30 12.55
CA LYS A 26 -17.90 12.76 13.75
C LYS A 26 -16.80 13.70 13.27
N HIS A 27 -17.07 15.00 13.37
CA HIS A 27 -16.08 16.05 13.22
C HIS A 27 -15.00 15.74 14.25
N ARG A 28 -13.86 15.21 13.80
CA ARG A 28 -12.70 14.99 14.67
C ARG A 28 -12.21 16.40 15.03
N PRO A 29 -12.18 16.82 16.30
CA PRO A 29 -11.62 18.10 16.64
C PRO A 29 -10.13 18.07 16.30
N GLU A 30 -9.73 18.92 15.37
CA GLU A 30 -8.36 19.39 15.28
C GLU A 30 -8.04 20.08 16.61
N ASN A 31 -6.88 19.79 17.20
CA ASN A 31 -6.30 20.40 18.42
C ASN A 31 -6.64 19.86 19.83
N LEU A 32 -6.58 18.53 20.05
CA LEU A 32 -6.39 17.97 21.41
C LEU A 32 -5.07 17.21 21.59
N TRP A 33 -3.98 17.77 21.09
CA TRP A 33 -2.61 17.35 21.45
C TRP A 33 -1.83 18.56 21.96
N GLY A 34 -2.30 19.12 23.07
CA GLY A 34 -1.42 19.86 23.97
C GLY A 34 -0.48 18.86 24.64
N GLY A 35 0.71 18.67 24.07
CA GLY A 35 1.69 17.71 24.54
C GLY A 35 3.05 17.93 23.88
N THR A 36 3.76 18.95 24.34
CA THR A 36 5.22 19.03 24.20
C THR A 36 5.84 17.88 24.99
N GLY A 37 6.16 16.76 24.32
CA GLY A 37 6.85 15.63 24.94
C GLY A 37 7.03 14.46 23.97
N ASN A 38 8.28 14.29 23.53
CA ASN A 38 8.88 13.12 22.85
C ASN A 38 8.00 11.87 22.63
N GLY A 39 7.60 11.65 21.38
CA GLY A 39 6.99 10.42 20.87
C GLY A 39 6.68 10.55 19.37
N ILE A 40 7.72 10.63 18.53
CA ILE A 40 7.67 11.12 17.13
C ILE A 40 7.23 10.05 16.11
N PHE A 41 6.20 9.24 16.40
CA PHE A 41 5.62 8.38 15.36
C PHE A 41 4.10 8.29 15.56
N GLY A 42 3.34 8.58 14.49
CA GLY A 42 1.91 8.30 14.44
C GLY A 42 1.62 6.80 14.48
N VAL A 43 0.38 6.40 14.18
CA VAL A 43 0.00 4.98 14.10
C VAL A 43 0.82 4.27 13.02
N ILE A 44 1.39 3.11 13.34
CA ILE A 44 2.14 2.26 12.40
C ILE A 44 1.22 1.11 11.97
N GLY A 45 1.04 0.97 10.66
CA GLY A 45 0.36 -0.18 10.04
C GLY A 45 1.37 -1.12 9.39
N LEU A 46 1.06 -2.43 9.40
CA LEU A 46 1.84 -3.45 8.70
C LEU A 46 1.03 -4.00 7.52
N VAL A 47 1.66 -4.05 6.34
CA VAL A 47 1.09 -4.68 5.15
C VAL A 47 1.82 -6.01 4.92
N SER A 48 1.23 -7.10 5.41
CA SER A 48 1.84 -8.43 5.25
C SER A 48 1.59 -8.98 3.86
N CYS A 49 2.66 -9.34 3.15
CA CYS A 49 2.59 -9.93 1.80
C CYS A 49 3.42 -11.22 1.65
N ALA A 50 4.15 -11.66 2.69
CA ALA A 50 5.07 -12.79 2.58
C ALA A 50 4.38 -14.12 2.23
N VAL A 51 5.01 -14.89 1.36
CA VAL A 51 4.59 -16.24 0.98
C VAL A 51 5.79 -17.17 1.04
N GLY A 52 5.72 -18.18 1.92
CA GLY A 52 6.81 -19.13 2.14
C GLY A 52 7.09 -20.03 0.94
N GLY A 53 8.35 -20.47 0.80
CA GLY A 53 8.76 -21.38 -0.27
C GLY A 53 8.86 -20.74 -1.66
N THR A 54 8.77 -19.42 -1.76
CA THR A 54 8.79 -18.71 -3.05
C THR A 54 10.19 -18.25 -3.44
N SER A 55 10.54 -18.34 -4.73
CA SER A 55 11.80 -17.84 -5.29
C SER A 55 11.68 -16.40 -5.78
N ILE A 56 12.79 -15.68 -5.90
CA ILE A 56 12.81 -14.28 -6.37
C ILE A 56 12.24 -14.11 -7.79
N SER A 57 12.26 -15.17 -8.61
CA SER A 57 11.64 -15.15 -9.94
C SER A 57 10.12 -15.01 -9.87
N GLN A 58 9.47 -15.55 -8.83
CA GLN A 58 8.02 -15.41 -8.62
C GLN A 58 7.62 -14.02 -8.12
N TRP A 59 8.60 -13.22 -7.69
CA TRP A 59 8.44 -11.85 -7.22
C TRP A 59 8.79 -10.80 -8.28
N GLN A 60 9.12 -11.19 -9.52
CA GLN A 60 9.40 -10.21 -10.57
C GLN A 60 8.14 -9.46 -10.99
N ARG A 61 8.31 -8.25 -11.52
CA ARG A 61 7.21 -7.42 -12.01
C ARG A 61 6.33 -8.17 -13.01
N GLY A 62 5.01 -8.05 -12.83
CA GLY A 62 4.01 -8.77 -13.63
C GLY A 62 3.70 -10.20 -13.14
N GLN A 63 4.48 -10.75 -12.22
CA GLN A 63 4.13 -12.02 -11.56
C GLN A 63 3.02 -11.83 -10.52
N PHE A 64 2.31 -12.92 -10.23
CA PHE A 64 1.17 -12.90 -9.32
C PHE A 64 1.50 -12.37 -7.92
N LEU A 65 2.63 -12.78 -7.32
CA LEU A 65 3.02 -12.34 -5.98
C LEU A 65 3.40 -10.86 -5.94
N TYR A 66 4.10 -10.39 -6.98
CA TYR A 66 4.44 -8.99 -7.15
C TYR A 66 3.18 -8.12 -7.24
N ASN A 67 2.24 -8.50 -8.12
CA ASN A 67 1.01 -7.73 -8.33
C ASN A 67 0.19 -7.64 -7.04
N GLN A 68 0.05 -8.75 -6.30
CA GLN A 68 -0.63 -8.73 -5.00
C GLN A 68 0.07 -7.84 -3.97
N LEU A 69 1.41 -7.81 -3.95
CA LEU A 69 2.15 -6.91 -3.07
C LEU A 69 1.82 -5.45 -3.40
N VAL A 70 1.89 -5.07 -4.67
CA VAL A 70 1.61 -3.70 -5.12
C VAL A 70 0.15 -3.32 -4.85
N GLU A 71 -0.81 -4.21 -5.10
CA GLU A 71 -2.22 -3.99 -4.79
C GLU A 71 -2.46 -3.74 -3.29
N ARG A 72 -1.88 -4.56 -2.42
CA ARG A 72 -1.99 -4.42 -0.96
C ARG A 72 -1.31 -3.15 -0.46
N ALA A 73 -0.17 -2.80 -1.04
CA ALA A 73 0.55 -1.56 -0.74
C ALA A 73 -0.29 -0.33 -1.12
N ASN A 74 -0.88 -0.32 -2.32
CA ASN A 74 -1.77 0.76 -2.77
C ASN A 74 -3.04 0.86 -1.92
N ALA A 75 -3.64 -0.27 -1.52
CA ALA A 75 -4.78 -0.28 -0.61
C ALA A 75 -4.44 0.39 0.73
N ALA A 76 -3.24 0.18 1.27
CA ALA A 76 -2.79 0.82 2.51
C ALA A 76 -2.59 2.35 2.41
N LEU A 77 -2.49 2.90 1.20
CA LEU A 77 -2.38 4.34 0.97
C LEU A 77 -3.74 5.05 0.93
N GLN A 78 -4.86 4.34 0.71
CA GLN A 78 -6.18 4.94 0.45
C GLN A 78 -6.71 5.83 1.59
N ASP A 79 -6.38 5.50 2.84
CA ASP A 79 -6.84 6.24 4.03
C ASP A 79 -5.83 7.29 4.52
N GLY A 80 -4.98 7.81 3.63
CA GLY A 80 -3.94 8.78 3.96
C GLY A 80 -2.72 8.17 4.65
N GLY A 81 -2.55 6.85 4.54
CA GLY A 81 -1.34 6.15 4.95
C GLY A 81 -0.14 6.53 4.08
N CYS A 82 1.06 6.27 4.58
CA CYS A 82 2.29 6.42 3.81
C CYS A 82 3.18 5.21 4.03
N ILE A 83 3.75 4.67 2.95
CA ILE A 83 4.71 3.57 3.04
C ILE A 83 6.06 4.16 3.44
N ARG A 84 6.51 3.83 4.67
CA ARG A 84 7.74 4.38 5.25
C ARG A 84 8.97 3.52 4.99
N ALA A 85 8.78 2.21 4.87
CA ALA A 85 9.83 1.25 4.61
C ALA A 85 9.25 -0.07 4.11
N MET A 86 10.09 -0.88 3.49
CA MET A 86 9.82 -2.26 3.18
C MET A 86 10.80 -3.16 3.94
N LEU A 87 10.28 -4.20 4.56
CA LEU A 87 11.07 -5.27 5.13
C LEU A 87 11.09 -6.43 4.13
N TRP A 88 12.29 -6.90 3.79
CA TRP A 88 12.48 -7.99 2.85
C TRP A 88 13.30 -9.11 3.51
N TYR A 89 12.69 -10.27 3.65
CA TYR A 89 13.35 -11.49 4.11
C TYR A 89 12.94 -12.59 3.14
N GLN A 90 13.87 -13.01 2.30
CA GLN A 90 13.70 -14.11 1.35
C GLN A 90 15.07 -14.49 0.81
N GLY A 91 15.21 -15.74 0.36
CA GLY A 91 16.36 -16.20 -0.41
C GLY A 91 16.56 -17.71 -0.33
N GLU A 92 15.93 -18.36 0.64
CA GLU A 92 16.04 -19.79 0.93
C GLU A 92 15.69 -20.67 -0.27
N SER A 93 14.62 -20.35 -0.98
CA SER A 93 14.20 -21.14 -2.14
C SER A 93 15.20 -21.06 -3.29
N ASP A 94 15.85 -19.90 -3.48
CA ASP A 94 16.85 -19.68 -4.52
C ASP A 94 18.22 -20.30 -4.19
N ALA A 95 18.44 -20.68 -2.92
CA ALA A 95 19.64 -21.37 -2.44
C ALA A 95 19.86 -22.75 -3.03
N ASN A 96 18.77 -23.42 -3.40
CA ASN A 96 18.77 -24.84 -3.71
C ASN A 96 19.41 -25.18 -5.06
N ASP A 97 19.60 -24.17 -5.92
CA ASP A 97 20.13 -24.32 -7.27
C ASP A 97 21.16 -23.21 -7.58
N THR A 98 22.32 -23.61 -8.08
CA THR A 98 23.44 -22.70 -8.38
C THR A 98 23.08 -21.62 -9.40
N SER A 99 22.23 -21.94 -10.38
CA SER A 99 21.79 -20.96 -11.40
C SER A 99 20.88 -19.90 -10.79
N SER A 100 19.94 -20.32 -9.94
CA SER A 100 19.03 -19.44 -9.20
C SER A 100 19.81 -18.55 -8.22
N ALA A 101 20.76 -19.12 -7.48
CA ALA A 101 21.65 -18.37 -6.59
C ALA A 101 22.50 -17.34 -7.36
N GLY A 102 23.08 -17.73 -8.50
CA GLY A 102 23.92 -16.84 -9.32
C GLY A 102 23.15 -15.66 -9.93
N SER A 103 21.86 -15.82 -10.21
CA SER A 103 20.99 -14.77 -10.76
C SER A 103 20.22 -13.97 -9.69
N TYR A 104 20.27 -14.40 -8.43
CA TYR A 104 19.50 -13.83 -7.32
C TYR A 104 19.72 -12.33 -7.16
N GLY A 105 20.98 -11.89 -7.06
CA GLY A 105 21.30 -10.49 -6.81
C GLY A 105 20.82 -9.56 -7.92
N ALA A 106 20.86 -10.00 -9.19
CA ALA A 106 20.34 -9.22 -10.31
C ALA A 106 18.81 -9.11 -10.26
N ARG A 107 18.12 -10.24 -10.03
CA ARG A 107 16.67 -10.29 -9.89
C ARG A 107 16.16 -9.50 -8.69
N LEU A 108 16.90 -9.50 -7.58
CA LEU A 108 16.57 -8.74 -6.39
C LEU A 108 16.70 -7.24 -6.62
N ARG A 109 17.78 -6.79 -7.27
CA ARG A 109 17.93 -5.37 -7.64
C ARG A 109 16.82 -4.92 -8.58
N GLN A 110 16.47 -5.75 -9.56
CA GLN A 110 15.36 -5.47 -10.47
C GLN A 110 14.04 -5.34 -9.70
N PHE A 111 13.74 -6.29 -8.82
CA PHE A 111 12.57 -6.25 -7.95
C PHE A 111 12.48 -4.98 -7.11
N PHE A 112 13.56 -4.55 -6.46
CA PHE A 112 13.56 -3.30 -5.69
C PHE A 112 13.39 -2.06 -6.57
N SER A 113 13.96 -2.05 -7.77
CA SER A 113 13.76 -0.97 -8.73
C SER A 113 12.30 -0.89 -9.17
N ASP A 114 11.70 -2.04 -9.48
CA ASP A 114 10.31 -2.13 -9.92
C ASP A 114 9.34 -1.70 -8.82
N ILE A 115 9.53 -2.15 -7.57
CA ILE A 115 8.71 -1.73 -6.43
C ILE A 115 8.78 -0.22 -6.19
N ARG A 116 9.99 0.37 -6.26
CA ARG A 116 10.14 1.82 -6.10
C ARG A 116 9.42 2.60 -7.19
N LEU A 117 9.42 2.08 -8.42
CA LEU A 117 8.72 2.67 -9.54
C LEU A 117 7.20 2.55 -9.38
N ASP A 118 6.69 1.35 -9.09
CA ASP A 118 5.25 1.09 -9.02
C ASP A 118 4.58 1.68 -7.77
N LEU A 119 5.36 1.97 -6.72
CA LEU A 119 4.90 2.70 -5.52
C LEU A 119 5.22 4.20 -5.55
N ASP A 120 5.74 4.72 -6.67
CA ASP A 120 6.16 6.11 -6.84
C ASP A 120 7.04 6.64 -5.67
N SER A 121 8.01 5.82 -5.27
CA SER A 121 8.85 6.07 -4.10
C SER A 121 10.32 5.70 -4.39
N ALA A 122 10.99 6.57 -5.14
CA ALA A 122 12.39 6.37 -5.56
C ALA A 122 13.37 6.15 -4.40
N LEU A 123 13.09 6.74 -3.23
CA LEU A 123 13.93 6.64 -2.03
C LEU A 123 13.36 5.69 -0.97
N LEU A 124 12.42 4.81 -1.32
CA LEU A 124 11.83 3.86 -0.38
C LEU A 124 12.94 3.09 0.36
N PRO A 125 13.02 3.24 1.70
CA PRO A 125 13.94 2.47 2.51
C PRO A 125 13.57 0.99 2.45
N ILE A 126 14.54 0.14 2.13
CA ILE A 126 14.37 -1.32 2.10
C ILE A 126 15.38 -1.92 3.05
N VAL A 127 14.89 -2.60 4.08
CA VAL A 127 15.72 -3.37 5.00
C VAL A 127 15.63 -4.83 4.55
N GLN A 128 16.70 -5.30 3.94
CA GLN A 128 16.83 -6.69 3.51
C GLN A 128 17.56 -7.52 4.56
N VAL A 129 17.12 -8.76 4.77
CA VAL A 129 17.85 -9.77 5.53
C VAL A 129 18.57 -10.68 4.56
N CYS A 130 19.90 -10.76 4.69
CA CYS A 130 20.71 -11.69 3.91
C CYS A 130 20.65 -13.08 4.55
N THR A 131 19.93 -14.00 3.92
CA THR A 131 19.66 -15.33 4.44
C THR A 131 20.71 -16.33 4.00
N TYR A 132 21.95 -16.22 4.51
CA TYR A 132 22.92 -17.31 4.47
C TYR A 132 23.85 -17.22 5.67
N THR A 133 23.70 -18.18 6.58
CA THR A 133 24.64 -18.46 7.65
C THR A 133 25.91 -19.04 7.03
N LEU A 134 26.91 -18.18 6.78
CA LEU A 134 28.33 -18.47 6.49
C LEU A 134 28.63 -19.22 5.16
N ILE A 135 29.61 -18.71 4.40
CA ILE A 135 30.30 -19.37 3.26
C ILE A 135 29.56 -19.33 1.90
N ILE A 136 29.57 -18.16 1.25
CA ILE A 136 30.13 -18.07 -0.11
C ILE A 136 31.20 -16.97 -0.05
N SER A 137 32.39 -17.39 0.41
CA SER A 137 33.56 -16.55 0.63
C SER A 137 33.94 -15.70 -0.60
N PHE A 138 34.36 -14.46 -0.35
CA PHE A 138 35.39 -13.78 -1.13
C PHE A 138 35.06 -13.27 -2.55
N SER A 139 33.81 -12.98 -2.90
CA SER A 139 33.52 -12.36 -4.22
C SER A 139 32.47 -11.26 -4.17
N ILE A 140 32.74 -10.26 -3.34
CA ILE A 140 32.35 -8.86 -3.61
C ILE A 140 33.40 -7.98 -2.93
N ASN A 141 34.65 -8.09 -3.41
CA ASN A 141 35.56 -6.95 -3.32
C ASN A 141 34.93 -5.83 -4.14
N PHE A 142 34.46 -4.79 -3.45
CA PHE A 142 34.18 -3.51 -4.08
C PHE A 142 35.51 -2.93 -4.58
N PRO A 143 35.60 -2.47 -5.85
CA PRO A 143 36.59 -1.45 -6.19
C PRO A 143 36.27 -0.12 -5.52
#